data_AF-A0A1C6YVF9-F1
#
_entry.id   AF-A0A1C6YVF9-F1
#
_cell.length_a   1.000
_cell.length_b   1.000
_cell.length_c   1.000
_cell.angle_alpha   90.00
_cell.angle_beta   90.00
_cell.angle_gamma   90.00
#
_symmetry.space_group_name_H-M   'P 1'
#
loop_
_entity.id
_entity.type
_entity.pdbx_description
1 polymer ?
#
loop_
_entity_poly.entity_id
_entity_poly.type
_entity_poly.pdbx_seq_one_letter_code
_entity_poly.pdbx_strand_id
1 'polypeptide(L)'
;MNEKNELSMHLKQKTTDAIYPLILERKIEKFALEQLVFFLEESTRVLKNDRFIDKEILQEIVSSSISIKAEAERVDSIFLKEIGNKLDKCLNLIIIGESIDDRKPGVPRII
;
A
#
# COMPACT_ATOMS: atom_id res chain seq x y z
N MET A 1 2.47 -23.30 -5.82
CA MET A 1 2.62 -21.87 -6.18
C MET A 1 3.40 -21.23 -5.04
N ASN A 2 4.37 -20.33 -5.30
CA ASN A 2 5.16 -19.71 -4.23
C ASN A 2 4.34 -18.60 -3.57
N GLU A 3 4.38 -18.45 -2.24
CA GLU A 3 3.59 -17.46 -1.48
C GLU A 3 3.78 -16.03 -2.00
N LYS A 4 4.99 -15.71 -2.50
CA LYS A 4 5.32 -14.42 -3.12
C LYS A 4 4.59 -14.17 -4.43
N ASN A 5 4.37 -15.22 -5.23
CA ASN A 5 3.62 -15.11 -6.48
C ASN A 5 2.14 -14.85 -6.19
N GLU A 6 1.59 -15.47 -5.14
CA GLU A 6 0.22 -15.21 -4.69
C GLU A 6 0.08 -13.77 -4.17
N LEU A 7 1.03 -13.29 -3.38
CA LEU A 7 1.03 -11.90 -2.92
C LEU A 7 1.08 -10.90 -4.08
N SER A 8 1.96 -11.12 -5.06
CA SER A 8 2.06 -10.28 -6.26
C SER A 8 0.76 -10.28 -7.06
N MET A 9 0.13 -11.45 -7.25
CA MET A 9 -1.15 -11.57 -7.96
C MET A 9 -2.28 -10.83 -7.22
N HIS A 10 -2.38 -11.01 -5.90
CA HIS A 10 -3.39 -10.33 -5.09
C HIS A 10 -3.18 -8.82 -5.04
N LEU A 11 -1.92 -8.36 -4.97
CA LEU A 11 -1.61 -6.94 -5.03
C LEU A 11 -2.07 -6.32 -6.35
N LYS A 12 -1.75 -6.94 -7.49
CA LYS A 12 -2.19 -6.46 -8.81
C LYS A 12 -3.71 -6.40 -8.90
N GLN A 13 -4.41 -7.41 -8.36
CA GLN A 13 -5.87 -7.42 -8.33
C GLN A 13 -6.44 -6.28 -7.47
N LYS A 14 -5.98 -6.13 -6.22
CA LYS A 14 -6.44 -5.06 -5.33
C LYS A 14 -6.15 -3.67 -5.89
N THR A 15 -5.00 -3.51 -6.53
CA THR A 15 -4.61 -2.27 -7.19
C THR A 15 -5.53 -1.97 -8.36
N THR A 16 -5.84 -2.96 -9.19
CA THR A 16 -6.80 -2.83 -10.30
C THR A 16 -8.17 -2.39 -9.78
N ASP A 17 -8.70 -3.09 -8.78
CA ASP A 17 -10.03 -2.82 -8.20
C ASP A 17 -10.13 -1.41 -7.59
N ALA A 18 -9.04 -0.92 -6.98
CA ALA A 18 -9.04 0.36 -6.29
C ALA A 18 -8.69 1.55 -7.21
N ILE A 19 -7.73 1.38 -8.11
CA ILE A 19 -7.12 2.48 -8.86
C ILE A 19 -7.75 2.66 -10.24
N TYR A 20 -8.21 1.59 -10.90
CA TYR A 20 -8.83 1.74 -12.23
C TYR A 20 -10.09 2.63 -12.19
N PRO A 21 -11.04 2.45 -11.25
CA PRO A 21 -12.19 3.35 -11.13
C PRO A 21 -11.77 4.79 -10.86
N LEU A 22 -10.69 4.98 -10.09
CA LEU A 22 -10.16 6.30 -9.77
C LEU A 22 -9.59 7.00 -11.02
N ILE A 23 -8.75 6.31 -11.80
CA ILE A 23 -8.09 6.91 -12.97
C ILE A 23 -9.07 7.08 -14.14
N LEU A 24 -9.84 6.05 -14.46
CA LEU A 24 -10.66 6.01 -15.68
C LEU A 24 -12.00 6.73 -15.50
N GLU A 25 -12.65 6.50 -14.35
CA GLU A 25 -14.01 6.97 -14.11
C GLU A 25 -14.05 8.16 -13.13
N ARG A 26 -12.92 8.54 -12.55
CA ARG A 26 -12.81 9.55 -11.49
C ARG A 26 -13.67 9.22 -10.27
N LYS A 27 -13.94 7.93 -10.07
CA LYS A 27 -14.79 7.42 -9.01
C LYS A 27 -13.93 7.04 -7.81
N ILE A 28 -14.19 7.67 -6.67
CA ILE A 28 -13.50 7.35 -5.42
C ILE A 28 -14.22 6.17 -4.75
N GLU A 29 -13.73 4.96 -5.03
CA GLU A 29 -14.15 3.73 -4.36
C GLU A 29 -13.45 3.59 -3.00
N LYS A 30 -13.96 4.31 -2.00
CA LYS A 30 -13.32 4.38 -0.66
C LYS A 30 -13.03 3.01 -0.08
N PHE A 31 -13.98 2.09 -0.17
CA PHE A 31 -13.84 0.73 0.36
C PHE A 31 -12.72 -0.06 -0.35
N ALA A 32 -12.60 0.07 -1.67
CA ALA A 32 -11.52 -0.60 -2.41
C ALA A 32 -10.15 -0.03 -2.06
N LEU A 33 -10.05 1.30 -1.90
CA LEU A 33 -8.81 1.98 -1.48
C LEU A 33 -8.40 1.60 -0.06
N GLU A 34 -9.36 1.52 0.87
CA GLU A 34 -9.11 1.07 2.24
C GLU A 34 -8.70 -0.41 2.28
N GLN A 35 -9.31 -1.26 1.44
CA GLN A 35 -8.87 -2.66 1.31
C GLN A 35 -7.45 -2.79 0.75
N LEU A 36 -7.05 -1.93 -0.20
CA LEU A 36 -5.68 -1.91 -0.71
C LEU A 36 -4.70 -1.55 0.42
N VAL A 37 -5.02 -0.53 1.22
CA VAL A 37 -4.21 -0.15 2.40
C VAL A 37 -4.12 -1.33 3.37
N PHE A 38 -5.24 -1.92 3.74
CA PHE A 38 -5.28 -3.05 4.68
C PHE A 38 -4.44 -4.22 4.16
N PHE A 39 -4.56 -4.57 2.88
CA PHE A 39 -3.76 -5.62 2.26
C PHE A 39 -2.25 -5.33 2.34
N LEU A 40 -1.84 -4.07 2.14
CA LEU A 40 -0.43 -3.68 2.26
C LEU A 40 0.06 -3.69 3.71
N GLU A 41 -0.77 -3.31 4.67
CA GLU A 41 -0.46 -3.44 6.09
C GLU A 41 -0.22 -4.91 6.46
N GLU A 42 -1.08 -5.83 6.02
CA GLU A 42 -0.84 -7.29 6.18
C GLU A 42 0.43 -7.75 5.46
N SER A 43 0.68 -7.24 4.25
CA SER A 43 1.88 -7.56 3.49
C SER A 43 3.16 -7.16 4.25
N THR A 44 3.14 -6.06 5.00
CA THR A 44 4.29 -5.68 5.85
C THR A 44 4.59 -6.71 6.94
N ARG A 45 3.58 -7.42 7.44
CA ARG A 45 3.76 -8.50 8.43
C ARG A 45 4.34 -9.74 7.79
N VAL A 46 3.83 -10.11 6.62
CA VAL A 46 4.25 -11.30 5.88
C VAL A 46 5.69 -11.16 5.37
N LEU A 47 6.05 -9.97 4.85
CA LEU A 47 7.35 -9.69 4.26
C LEU A 47 8.41 -9.25 5.28
N LYS A 48 8.07 -9.22 6.57
CA LYS A 48 8.99 -8.81 7.63
C LYS A 48 10.23 -9.70 7.64
N ASN A 49 11.41 -9.09 7.70
CA ASN A 49 12.72 -9.75 7.62
C ASN A 49 13.00 -10.54 6.32
N ASP A 50 12.14 -10.48 5.32
CA ASP A 50 12.40 -11.11 4.02
C ASP A 50 13.48 -10.31 3.28
N ARG A 51 14.59 -11.00 2.97
CA ARG A 51 15.75 -10.37 2.32
C ARG A 51 15.56 -10.17 0.82
N PHE A 52 14.57 -10.83 0.22
CA PHE A 52 14.39 -10.85 -1.23
C PHE A 52 12.94 -10.55 -1.60
N ILE A 53 12.62 -9.26 -1.73
CA ILE A 53 11.34 -8.79 -2.24
C ILE A 53 11.42 -8.64 -3.75
N ASP A 54 10.44 -9.21 -4.46
CA ASP A 54 10.37 -9.08 -5.91
C ASP A 54 10.14 -7.61 -6.31
N LYS A 55 10.94 -7.12 -7.26
CA LYS A 55 10.85 -5.72 -7.72
C LYS A 55 9.47 -5.36 -8.27
N GLU A 56 8.76 -6.34 -8.84
CA GLU A 56 7.38 -6.14 -9.32
C GLU A 56 6.43 -5.71 -8.19
N ILE A 57 6.57 -6.29 -6.99
CA ILE A 57 5.74 -5.92 -5.83
C ILE A 57 6.02 -4.46 -5.45
N LEU A 58 7.30 -4.09 -5.35
CA LEU A 58 7.69 -2.72 -5.00
C LEU A 58 7.22 -1.71 -6.06
N GLN A 59 7.36 -2.04 -7.34
CA GLN A 59 6.92 -1.19 -8.45
C GLN A 59 5.41 -0.96 -8.44
N GLU A 60 4.63 -1.99 -8.15
CA GLU A 60 3.17 -1.89 -8.08
C GLU A 60 2.75 -0.94 -6.95
N ILE A 61 3.35 -1.06 -5.76
CA ILE A 61 3.05 -0.17 -4.62
C ILE A 61 3.43 1.27 -4.93
N VAL A 62 4.62 1.49 -5.51
CA VAL A 62 5.10 2.83 -5.89
C VAL A 62 4.17 3.46 -6.93
N SER A 63 3.84 2.74 -7.98
CA SER A 63 2.98 3.23 -9.08
C SER A 63 1.58 3.55 -8.57
N SER A 64 1.07 2.72 -7.66
CA SER A 64 -0.21 2.93 -6.96
C SER A 64 -0.22 4.22 -6.16
N SER A 65 0.81 4.43 -5.32
CA SER A 65 0.93 5.60 -4.49
C SER A 65 1.00 6.89 -5.32
N ILE A 66 1.85 6.90 -6.35
CA ILE A 66 2.01 8.04 -7.27
C ILE A 66 0.67 8.36 -7.93
N SER A 67 -0.03 7.36 -8.45
CA SER A 67 -1.31 7.55 -9.15
C SER A 67 -2.37 8.14 -8.22
N ILE A 68 -2.49 7.60 -6.99
CA ILE A 68 -3.45 8.08 -6.00
C ILE A 68 -3.12 9.53 -5.59
N LYS A 69 -1.85 9.87 -5.36
CA LYS A 69 -1.44 11.22 -4.96
C LYS A 69 -1.64 12.24 -6.07
N ALA A 70 -1.35 11.89 -7.32
CA ALA A 70 -1.63 12.73 -8.47
C ALA A 70 -3.14 13.04 -8.58
N GLU A 71 -3.98 12.03 -8.44
CA GLU A 71 -5.44 12.23 -8.43
C GLU A 71 -5.90 13.04 -7.21
N ALA A 72 -5.28 12.83 -6.05
CA ALA A 72 -5.57 13.57 -4.83
C ALA A 72 -5.33 15.08 -4.98
N GLU A 73 -4.25 15.47 -5.66
CA GLU A 73 -3.96 16.87 -5.98
C GLU A 73 -4.97 17.43 -6.99
N ARG A 74 -5.30 16.64 -8.02
CA ARG A 74 -6.21 17.05 -9.09
C ARG A 74 -7.64 17.33 -8.60
N VAL A 75 -8.12 16.59 -7.61
CA VAL A 75 -9.49 16.73 -7.06
C VAL A 75 -9.53 17.33 -5.64
N ASP A 76 -8.38 17.80 -5.15
CA ASP A 76 -8.15 18.29 -3.78
C ASP A 76 -8.75 17.41 -2.67
N SER A 77 -8.55 16.09 -2.77
CA SER A 77 -9.09 15.12 -1.82
C SER A 77 -8.10 14.81 -0.71
N ILE A 78 -8.42 15.23 0.52
CA ILE A 78 -7.67 14.88 1.74
C ILE A 78 -7.62 13.36 1.92
N PHE A 79 -8.74 12.66 1.68
CA PHE A 79 -8.82 11.21 1.79
C PHE A 79 -7.81 10.51 0.86
N LEU A 80 -7.70 10.94 -0.39
CA LEU A 80 -6.73 10.33 -1.32
C LEU A 80 -5.29 10.67 -0.93
N LYS A 81 -5.03 11.89 -0.43
CA LYS A 81 -3.71 12.26 0.13
C LYS A 81 -3.33 11.32 1.28
N GLU A 82 -4.28 11.03 2.17
CA GLU A 82 -4.08 10.08 3.28
C GLU A 82 -3.82 8.65 2.80
N ILE A 83 -4.58 8.14 1.83
CA ILE A 83 -4.36 6.81 1.24
C ILE A 83 -2.95 6.72 0.64
N GLY A 84 -2.54 7.69 -0.18
CA GLY A 84 -1.21 7.72 -0.77
C GLY A 84 -0.09 7.70 0.29
N ASN A 85 -0.24 8.48 1.36
CA ASN A 85 0.72 8.48 2.47
C ASN A 85 0.78 7.13 3.21
N LYS A 86 -0.35 6.42 3.35
CA LYS A 86 -0.38 5.08 3.94
C LYS A 86 0.32 4.04 3.05
N LEU A 87 0.16 4.13 1.73
CA LEU A 87 0.89 3.30 0.77
C LEU A 87 2.40 3.54 0.86
N ASP A 88 2.84 4.80 0.85
CA ASP A 88 4.26 5.17 1.02
C ASP A 88 4.83 4.63 2.34
N LYS A 89 4.06 4.71 3.43
CA LYS A 89 4.44 4.15 4.72
C LYS A 89 4.63 2.64 4.65
N CYS A 90 3.70 1.90 4.06
CA CYS A 90 3.81 0.44 3.94
C CYS A 90 5.00 0.03 3.06
N LEU A 91 5.23 0.74 1.95
CA LEU A 91 6.41 0.54 1.10
C LEU A 91 7.70 0.69 1.90
N ASN A 92 7.83 1.78 2.67
CA ASN A 92 9.02 2.03 3.47
C ASN A 92 9.25 0.93 4.51
N LEU A 93 8.19 0.48 5.19
CA LEU A 93 8.26 -0.64 6.15
C LEU A 93 8.73 -1.93 5.47
N ILE A 94 8.18 -2.27 4.31
CA ILE A 94 8.61 -3.44 3.52
C ILE A 94 10.09 -3.33 3.15
N ILE A 95 10.55 -2.16 2.68
CA ILE A 95 11.95 -1.94 2.27
C ILE A 95 12.92 -2.11 3.45
N ILE A 96 12.57 -1.61 4.64
CA ILE A 96 13.43 -1.70 5.83
C ILE A 96 13.25 -3.01 6.60
N GLY A 97 12.33 -3.88 6.16
CA GLY A 97 12.05 -5.18 6.77
C GLY A 97 11.27 -5.10 8.09
N GLU A 98 10.50 -4.04 8.30
CA GLU A 98 9.62 -3.83 9.47
C GLU A 98 8.14 -4.08 9.11
N SER A 99 7.31 -4.34 10.12
CA SER A 99 5.86 -4.42 9.98
C SER A 99 5.14 -3.19 10.53
N ILE A 100 3.86 -3.05 10.18
CA ILE A 100 2.99 -1.99 10.69
C ILE A 100 2.84 -2.01 12.22
N ASP A 101 3.06 -3.16 12.85
CA ASP A 101 3.00 -3.35 14.30
C ASP A 101 4.34 -3.05 15.00
N ASP A 102 5.42 -2.87 14.22
CA ASP A 102 6.74 -2.60 14.78
C ASP A 102 6.82 -1.21 15.41
N ARG A 103 7.61 -1.13 16.48
CA ARG A 103 7.67 0.03 17.35
C ARG A 103 8.23 1.23 16.58
N LYS A 104 7.46 2.32 16.49
CA LYS A 104 8.05 3.62 16.14
C LYS A 104 9.12 4.00 17.18
N PRO A 105 10.38 4.23 16.77
CA PRO A 105 11.41 4.72 17.68
C PRO A 105 10.90 5.96 18.42
N GLY A 106 11.01 5.97 19.76
CA GLY A 106 10.64 7.11 20.59
C GLY A 106 9.20 7.15 21.15
N VAL A 107 8.33 6.16 20.87
CA VAL A 107 7.01 6.09 21.51
C VAL A 107 7.04 5.11 22.69
N PRO A 108 6.71 5.55 23.93
CA PRO A 108 6.53 4.66 25.09
C PRO A 108 5.31 3.75 24.91
N ARG A 109 5.36 2.52 25.43
CA ARG A 109 4.15 1.69 25.59
C ARG A 109 3.37 2.19 26.80
N ILE A 110 2.07 2.44 26.63
CA ILE A 110 1.14 2.45 27.76
C ILE A 110 0.79 0.98 28.00
N ILE A 111 1.17 0.46 29.17
CA ILE A 111 0.90 -0.92 29.63
C ILE A 111 -0.26 -0.84 30.61
#